data_AF-A0A7D9L628-F1
#
_entry.id   AF-A0A7D9L628-F1
#
_cell.length_a   1.000
_cell.length_b   1.000
_cell.length_c   1.000
_cell.angle_alpha   90.00
_cell.angle_beta   90.00
_cell.angle_gamma   90.00
#
_symmetry.space_group_name_H-M   'P 1'
#
loop_
_entity.id
_entity.type
_entity.pdbx_description
1 polymer ?
#
loop_
_entity_poly.entity_id
_entity_poly.type
_entity_poly.pdbx_seq_one_letter_code
_entity_poly.pdbx_strand_id
1 'polypeptide(L)'
;MYERDMFKKRVARSNSQVDWMNYKTARNRTNYELRKIKRQYYQTKLSESSGDSKHTWAVLNSLVGKPSKNTEINEIKVSPNEIITSGEDIANHLNQHFSEIGVKLSS
;
A
#
# COMPACT_ATOMS: atom_id res chain seq x y z
N MET A 1 -23.44 -7.90 -3.32
CA MET A 1 -23.33 -6.43 -3.44
C MET A 1 -24.63 -5.79 -3.90
N TYR A 2 -25.23 -6.22 -5.03
CA TYR A 2 -26.53 -5.71 -5.52
C TYR A 2 -27.64 -5.72 -4.47
N GLU A 3 -27.88 -6.86 -3.79
CA GLU A 3 -28.92 -6.98 -2.76
C GLU A 3 -28.72 -6.00 -1.59
N ARG A 4 -27.48 -5.86 -1.09
CA ARG A 4 -27.13 -4.92 -0.02
C ARG A 4 -27.53 -3.49 -0.40
N ASP A 5 -27.18 -3.07 -1.62
CA ASP A 5 -27.43 -1.70 -2.08
C ASP A 5 -28.91 -1.48 -2.36
N MET A 6 -29.61 -2.50 -2.86
CA MET A 6 -31.05 -2.48 -3.04
C MET A 6 -31.78 -2.32 -1.69
N PHE A 7 -31.43 -3.12 -0.67
CA PHE A 7 -32.01 -2.98 0.67
C PHE A 7 -31.62 -1.65 1.34
N LYS A 8 -30.40 -1.15 1.12
CA LYS A 8 -30.00 0.19 1.61
C LYS A 8 -30.91 1.28 1.07
N LYS A 9 -31.26 1.22 -0.23
CA LYS A 9 -32.21 2.15 -0.86
C LYS A 9 -33.62 2.00 -0.28
N ARG A 10 -34.06 0.77 0.03
CA ARG A 10 -35.38 0.53 0.66
C ARG A 10 -35.45 1.08 2.08
N VAL A 11 -34.44 0.82 2.91
CA VAL A 11 -34.32 1.38 4.27
C VAL A 11 -34.44 2.90 4.25
N ALA A 12 -33.78 3.58 3.31
CA ALA A 12 -33.85 5.03 3.18
C ALA A 12 -35.25 5.56 2.80
N ARG A 13 -36.13 4.72 2.26
CA ARG A 13 -37.50 5.09 1.84
C ARG A 13 -38.56 4.73 2.88
N SER A 14 -38.51 3.51 3.42
CA SER A 14 -39.55 2.99 4.32
C SER A 14 -39.23 3.19 5.80
N ASN A 15 -37.95 3.28 6.14
CA ASN A 15 -37.43 3.20 7.51
C ASN A 15 -38.01 2.05 8.36
N SER A 16 -38.43 0.96 7.72
CA SER A 16 -39.08 -0.15 8.41
C SER A 16 -38.04 -1.06 9.09
N GLN A 17 -38.43 -1.66 10.21
CA GLN A 17 -37.56 -2.59 10.94
C GLN A 17 -37.22 -3.84 10.10
N VAL A 18 -38.15 -4.29 9.25
CA VAL A 18 -37.95 -5.43 8.35
C VAL A 18 -36.90 -5.11 7.28
N ASP A 19 -36.97 -3.91 6.68
CA ASP A 19 -35.97 -3.48 5.69
C ASP A 19 -34.59 -3.34 6.32
N TRP A 20 -34.51 -2.85 7.57
CA TRP A 20 -33.27 -2.80 8.33
C TRP A 20 -32.67 -4.19 8.58
N MET A 21 -33.51 -5.17 8.91
CA MET A 21 -33.08 -6.56 9.11
C MET A 21 -32.55 -7.17 7.81
N ASN A 22 -33.28 -6.99 6.71
CA ASN A 22 -32.86 -7.45 5.38
C ASN A 22 -31.52 -6.81 4.94
N TYR A 23 -31.37 -5.50 5.15
CA TYR A 23 -30.12 -4.79 4.88
C TYR A 23 -28.96 -5.36 5.70
N LYS A 24 -29.13 -5.55 7.01
CA LYS A 24 -28.09 -6.10 7.90
C LYS A 24 -27.65 -7.49 7.44
N THR A 25 -28.60 -8.37 7.11
CA THR A 25 -28.33 -9.72 6.60
C THR A 25 -27.54 -9.67 5.29
N ALA A 26 -28.00 -8.89 4.31
CA ALA A 26 -27.33 -8.77 3.01
C ALA A 26 -25.93 -8.13 3.13
N ARG A 27 -25.76 -7.15 4.02
CA ARG A 27 -24.46 -6.53 4.34
C ARG A 27 -23.51 -7.55 4.95
N ASN A 28 -23.96 -8.30 5.96
CA ASN A 28 -23.13 -9.28 6.66
C ASN A 28 -22.71 -10.40 5.72
N ARG A 29 -23.63 -10.92 4.89
CA ARG A 29 -23.32 -11.90 3.84
C ARG A 29 -22.28 -11.37 2.85
N THR A 30 -22.47 -10.16 2.34
CA THR A 30 -21.51 -9.54 1.41
C THR A 30 -20.13 -9.36 2.04
N ASN A 31 -20.07 -8.90 3.30
CA ASN A 31 -18.81 -8.73 4.03
C ASN A 31 -18.12 -10.07 4.30
N TYR A 32 -18.89 -11.10 4.63
CA TYR A 32 -18.39 -12.46 4.82
C TYR A 32 -17.75 -12.98 3.53
N GLU A 33 -18.45 -12.92 2.39
CA GLU A 33 -17.92 -13.36 1.11
C GLU A 33 -16.67 -12.58 0.70
N LEU A 34 -16.67 -11.25 0.90
CA LEU A 34 -15.49 -10.42 0.61
C LEU A 34 -14.28 -10.84 1.46
N ARG A 35 -14.47 -11.11 2.75
CA ARG A 35 -13.41 -11.58 3.65
C ARG A 35 -12.92 -12.98 3.23
N LYS A 36 -13.84 -13.87 2.87
CA LYS A 36 -13.53 -15.23 2.42
C LYS A 36 -12.69 -15.20 1.15
N ILE A 37 -13.10 -14.45 0.12
CA ILE A 37 -12.38 -14.32 -1.15
C ILE A 37 -11.00 -13.70 -0.92
N LYS A 38 -10.90 -12.62 -0.14
CA LYS A 38 -9.59 -12.02 0.19
C LYS A 38 -8.68 -13.01 0.89
N ARG A 39 -9.17 -13.73 1.89
CA ARG A 39 -8.41 -14.76 2.60
C ARG A 39 -7.91 -15.82 1.64
N GLN A 40 -8.78 -16.35 0.78
CA GLN A 40 -8.43 -17.38 -0.19
C GLN A 40 -7.34 -16.89 -1.15
N TYR A 41 -7.48 -15.68 -1.70
CA TYR A 41 -6.48 -15.08 -2.58
C TYR A 41 -5.09 -15.01 -1.93
N TYR A 42 -4.99 -14.45 -0.72
CA TYR A 42 -3.71 -14.32 -0.04
C TYR A 42 -3.15 -15.67 0.43
N GLN A 43 -4.01 -16.61 0.84
CA GLN A 43 -3.58 -17.96 1.18
C GLN A 43 -2.97 -18.68 -0.02
N THR A 44 -3.60 -18.59 -1.19
CA THR A 44 -3.06 -19.13 -2.45
C THR A 44 -1.73 -18.47 -2.80
N LYS A 45 -1.66 -17.14 -2.78
CA LYS A 45 -0.41 -16.39 -3.06
C LYS A 45 0.74 -16.75 -2.13
N LEU A 46 0.48 -16.92 -0.84
CA LEU A 46 1.49 -17.34 0.13
C LEU A 46 1.93 -18.79 -0.09
N SER A 47 1.01 -19.69 -0.44
CA SER A 47 1.38 -21.07 -0.78
C SER A 47 2.24 -21.18 -2.04
N GLU A 48 1.96 -20.34 -3.06
CA GLU A 48 2.77 -20.22 -4.28
C GLU A 48 4.17 -19.64 -4.01
N SER A 49 4.31 -18.84 -2.94
CA SER A 49 5.58 -18.20 -2.55
C SER A 49 6.47 -19.08 -1.67
N SER A 50 6.10 -20.34 -1.43
CA SER A 50 6.85 -21.24 -0.55
C SER A 50 8.29 -21.42 -1.03
N GLY A 51 9.26 -21.20 -0.14
CA GLY A 51 10.68 -21.24 -0.47
C GLY A 51 11.23 -19.95 -1.09
N ASP A 52 10.38 -18.99 -1.50
CA ASP A 52 10.79 -17.66 -1.95
C ASP A 52 10.44 -16.61 -0.89
N SER A 53 11.42 -16.32 -0.03
CA SER A 53 11.27 -15.32 1.04
C SER A 53 11.00 -13.92 0.48
N LYS A 54 11.57 -13.56 -0.67
CA LYS A 54 11.39 -12.24 -1.28
C LYS A 54 9.96 -12.08 -1.76
N HIS A 55 9.42 -13.09 -2.44
CA HIS A 55 8.04 -13.05 -2.92
C HIS A 55 7.03 -13.11 -1.77
N THR A 56 7.30 -13.92 -0.74
CA THR A 56 6.51 -13.95 0.50
C THR A 56 6.41 -12.57 1.14
N TRP A 57 7.54 -11.87 1.30
CA TRP A 57 7.57 -10.51 1.84
C TRP A 57 6.82 -9.50 0.96
N ALA A 58 6.90 -9.63 -0.37
CA ALA A 58 6.15 -8.78 -1.28
C ALA A 58 4.62 -8.95 -1.10
N VAL A 59 4.15 -10.21 -0.99
CA VAL A 59 2.73 -10.51 -0.71
C VAL A 59 2.30 -9.91 0.63
N LEU A 60 3.10 -10.07 1.69
CA LEU A 60 2.80 -9.49 3.01
C LEU A 60 2.75 -7.96 2.98
N ASN A 61 3.69 -7.31 2.29
CA ASN A 61 3.70 -5.85 2.16
C ASN A 61 2.44 -5.33 1.44
N SER A 62 1.98 -6.06 0.41
CA SER A 62 0.72 -5.74 -0.28
C SER A 62 -0.51 -5.86 0.64
N LEU A 63 -0.50 -6.83 1.57
CA LEU A 63 -1.59 -7.07 2.52
C LEU A 63 -1.68 -5.97 3.60
N VAL A 64 -0.53 -5.56 4.14
CA VAL A 64 -0.44 -4.54 5.21
C VAL A 64 -0.68 -3.13 4.65
N GLY A 65 -0.78 -2.98 3.32
CA GLY A 65 -1.00 -1.70 2.68
C GLY A 65 0.18 -0.76 2.90
N LYS A 66 1.40 -1.29 2.97
CA LYS A 66 2.60 -0.46 2.87
C LYS A 66 2.77 -0.15 1.37
N PRO A 67 2.40 1.05 0.88
CA PRO A 67 2.91 1.46 -0.42
C PRO A 67 4.43 1.37 -0.34
N SER A 68 5.08 0.84 -1.38
CA SER A 68 6.50 1.09 -1.53
C SER A 68 6.65 2.61 -1.48
N LYS A 69 7.27 3.12 -0.41
CA LYS A 69 7.66 4.53 -0.42
C LYS A 69 8.71 4.61 -1.52
N ASN A 70 8.33 5.10 -2.70
CA ASN A 70 9.31 5.60 -3.64
C ASN A 70 10.03 6.69 -2.87
N THR A 71 11.21 6.34 -2.38
CA THR A 71 12.05 7.25 -1.61
C THR A 71 12.93 7.94 -2.65
N GLU A 72 12.27 8.69 -3.52
CA GLU A 72 12.95 9.50 -4.51
C GLU A 72 13.48 10.73 -3.78
N ILE A 73 14.78 10.98 -3.94
CA ILE A 73 15.43 12.17 -3.40
C ILE A 73 15.11 13.28 -4.38
N ASN A 74 14.23 14.20 -3.99
CA ASN A 74 13.81 15.32 -4.84
C ASN A 74 14.75 16.52 -4.72
N GLU A 75 15.49 16.62 -3.62
CA GLU A 75 16.43 17.71 -3.40
C GLU A 75 17.56 17.31 -2.44
N ILE A 76 18.72 17.93 -2.62
CA ILE A 76 19.83 17.90 -1.66
C ILE A 76 20.25 19.34 -1.37
N LYS A 77 20.36 19.69 -0.09
CA LYS A 77 20.94 20.96 0.34
C LYS A 77 22.45 20.81 0.48
N VAL A 78 23.19 21.40 -0.45
CA VAL A 78 24.67 21.31 -0.51
C VAL A 78 25.31 22.36 0.40
N SER A 79 24.72 23.55 0.48
CA SER A 79 25.20 24.65 1.32
C SER A 79 24.02 25.51 1.80
N PRO A 80 24.22 26.50 2.69
CA PRO A 80 23.13 27.33 3.20
C PRO A 80 22.27 27.98 2.11
N ASN A 81 22.86 28.31 0.96
CA ASN A 81 22.22 29.01 -0.16
C ASN A 81 22.11 28.18 -1.44
N GLU A 82 22.43 26.87 -1.39
CA GLU A 82 22.48 26.02 -2.57
C GLU A 82 21.70 24.73 -2.36
N ILE A 83 20.73 24.51 -3.24
CA ILE A 83 19.87 23.34 -3.28
C ILE A 83 19.90 22.80 -4.71
N ILE A 84 20.21 21.51 -4.86
CA ILE A 84 20.13 20.81 -6.13
C ILE A 84 18.84 19.99 -6.18
N THR A 85 18.11 20.10 -7.29
CA THR A 85 16.80 19.44 -7.49
C THR A 85 16.75 18.57 -8.74
N SER A 86 17.72 18.70 -9.65
CA SER A 86 17.83 17.85 -10.84
C SER A 86 18.34 16.46 -10.45
N GLY A 87 17.71 15.41 -10.99
CA GLY A 87 18.13 14.02 -10.72
C GLY A 87 19.57 13.73 -11.16
N GLU A 88 20.03 14.34 -12.25
CA GLU A 88 21.42 14.22 -12.73
C GLU A 88 22.40 14.87 -11.75
N ASP A 89 22.11 16.10 -11.32
CA ASP A 89 22.96 16.83 -10.37
C ASP A 89 23.01 16.13 -9.01
N ILE A 90 21.87 15.61 -8.54
CA ILE A 90 21.77 14.81 -7.32
C ILE A 90 22.65 13.55 -7.44
N ALA A 91 22.58 12.83 -8.55
CA ALA A 91 23.38 11.62 -8.78
C ALA A 91 24.88 11.94 -8.81
N ASN A 92 25.27 12.99 -9.55
CA ASN A 92 26.65 13.44 -9.65
C ASN A 92 27.21 13.89 -8.29
N HIS A 93 26.44 14.67 -7.53
CA HIS A 93 26.82 15.13 -6.20
C HIS A 93 27.04 13.96 -5.22
N LEU A 94 26.11 13.00 -5.17
CA LEU A 94 26.24 11.80 -4.33
C LEU A 94 27.47 10.97 -4.74
N ASN A 95 27.68 10.76 -6.04
CA ASN A 95 28.81 10.00 -6.54
C ASN A 95 30.16 10.63 -6.13
N GLN A 96 30.28 11.94 -6.30
CA GLN A 96 31.47 12.69 -5.91
C GLN A 96 31.71 12.59 -4.40
N HIS A 97 30.68 12.84 -3.58
CA HIS A 97 30.78 12.79 -2.13
C HIS A 97 31.30 11.42 -1.64
N PHE A 98 30.67 10.32 -2.09
CA PHE A 98 31.05 8.98 -1.63
C PHE A 98 32.37 8.47 -2.21
N SER A 99 32.79 8.96 -3.37
CA SER A 99 34.11 8.64 -3.93
C SER A 99 35.25 9.35 -3.19
N GLU A 100 35.01 10.58 -2.70
CA GLU A 100 36.05 11.40 -2.07
C GLU A 100 36.12 11.25 -0.54
N ILE A 101 35.04 10.84 0.12
CA ILE A 101 34.96 10.86 1.59
C ILE A 101 36.02 9.96 2.25
N GLY A 102 36.38 8.84 1.62
CA GLY A 102 37.45 7.98 2.11
C GLY A 102 38.79 8.70 2.22
N VAL A 103 39.15 9.49 1.21
CA VAL A 103 40.40 10.28 1.18
C VAL A 103 40.35 11.43 2.20
N LYS A 104 39.18 12.09 2.33
CA LYS A 104 38.98 13.19 3.29
C LYS A 104 39.05 12.73 4.74
N LEU A 105 38.63 11.51 5.04
CA LEU A 105 38.66 10.95 6.40
C LEU A 105 40.00 10.30 6.76
N SER A 106 40.83 9.93 5.77
CA SER A 106 42.16 9.35 5.99
C SER A 106 43.27 10.39 6.11
N SER A 107 42.96 11.67 5.95
CA SER A 107 43.88 12.81 6.04
C SER A 107 43.70 13.53 7.37
#